data_AF-A0A355TZC5-F1
#
_entry.id   AF-A0A355TZC5-F1
#
_cell.length_a   1.000
_cell.length_b   1.000
_cell.length_c   1.000
_cell.angle_alpha   90.00
_cell.angle_beta   90.00
_cell.angle_gamma   90.00
#
_symmetry.space_group_name_H-M   'P 1'
#
loop_
_entity.id
_entity.type
_entity.pdbx_description
1 polymer ?
#
loop_
_entity_poly.entity_id
_entity_poly.type
_entity_poly.pdbx_seq_one_letter_code
_entity_poly.pdbx_strand_id
1 'polypeptide(L)' 'MRNIYADNSATTKISPEVLEKMMPYLTEVYGNPSSLYSVGGKAKEALETARENIAKNLGAKSANEIFFTSGGSESDNW' A
#
# COMPACT_ATOMS: atom_id res chain seq x y z
N MET A 1 11.66 32.46 -7.79
CA MET A 1 12.76 31.53 -7.47
C MET A 1 12.31 30.10 -7.78
N ARG A 2 13.20 29.25 -8.27
CA ARG A 2 12.93 27.83 -8.53
C ARG A 2 13.33 27.02 -7.31
N ASN A 3 12.41 26.23 -6.77
CA ASN A 3 12.70 25.29 -5.70
C ASN A 3 13.14 23.94 -6.29
N ILE A 4 14.22 23.37 -5.77
CA ILE A 4 14.74 22.06 -6.15
C ILE A 4 14.78 21.20 -4.88
N TYR A 5 14.06 20.08 -4.89
CA TYR A 5 14.08 19.11 -3.80
C TYR A 5 15.08 17.99 -4.13
N ALA A 6 16.18 17.93 -3.40
CA ALA A 6 17.29 17.01 -3.64
C ALA A 6 17.54 16.04 -2.46
N ASP A 7 16.54 15.82 -1.60
CA ASP A 7 16.64 14.97 -0.40
C ASP A 7 15.72 13.73 -0.49
N ASN A 8 15.77 13.04 -1.63
CA ASN A 8 14.91 11.87 -1.88
C ASN A 8 15.29 10.64 -1.03
N SER A 9 16.48 10.64 -0.41
CA SER A 9 16.90 9.63 0.55
C SER A 9 16.15 9.70 1.87
N ALA A 10 15.67 10.88 2.28
CA ALA A 10 14.87 11.04 3.49
C ALA A 10 13.41 10.64 3.24
N THR A 11 12.81 11.11 2.14
CA THR A 11 11.48 10.70 1.67
C THR A 11 11.28 11.12 0.22
N THR A 12 10.22 10.64 -0.43
CA THR A 12 9.90 10.99 -1.81
C THR A 12 8.50 11.57 -1.93
N LYS A 13 8.29 12.42 -2.94
CA LYS A 13 6.95 12.89 -3.29
C LYS A 13 6.13 11.72 -3.82
N ILE A 14 4.89 11.56 -3.33
CA ILE A 14 3.94 10.58 -3.86
C ILE A 14 3.75 10.82 -5.37
N SER A 15 3.88 9.76 -6.17
CA SER A 15 3.57 9.79 -7.60
C SER A 15 2.09 10.14 -7.82
N PRO A 16 1.74 11.04 -8.76
CA PRO A 16 0.35 11.36 -9.08
C PRO A 16 -0.50 10.12 -9.40
N GLU A 17 0.07 9.14 -10.12
CA GLU A 17 -0.60 7.89 -10.47
C GLU A 17 -0.89 7.02 -9.23
N VAL A 18 0.03 7.02 -8.26
CA VAL A 18 -0.16 6.33 -6.98
C VAL A 18 -1.28 7.00 -6.19
N LEU A 19 -1.27 8.33 -6.11
CA LEU A 19 -2.32 9.09 -5.42
C LEU A 19 -3.70 8.79 -6.04
N GLU A 20 -3.81 8.82 -7.36
CA GLU A 20 -5.06 8.49 -8.07
C GLU A 20 -5.55 7.07 -7.74
N LYS A 21 -4.65 6.08 -7.70
CA LYS A 21 -5.01 4.70 -7.32
C LYS A 21 -5.37 4.54 -5.85
N MET A 22 -4.87 5.41 -4.97
CA MET A 22 -5.22 5.42 -3.55
C MET A 22 -6.59 6.04 -3.28
N MET A 23 -6.96 7.08 -4.04
CA MET A 23 -8.18 7.86 -3.78
C MET A 23 -9.44 7.02 -3.56
N PRO A 24 -9.74 5.97 -4.37
CA PRO A 24 -10.96 5.19 -4.16
C PRO A 24 -11.07 4.54 -2.78
N TYR A 25 -9.95 4.16 -2.17
CA TYR A 25 -9.91 3.55 -0.84
C TYR A 25 -10.01 4.58 0.29
N LEU A 26 -9.83 5.86 -0.03
CA LEU A 26 -9.98 6.98 0.89
C LEU A 26 -11.38 7.62 0.83
N THR A 27 -12.16 7.34 -0.22
CA THR A 27 -13.46 7.98 -0.47
C THR A 27 -14.62 6.98 -0.58
N GLU A 28 -14.54 5.97 -1.46
CA GLU A 28 -15.68 5.07 -1.73
C GLU A 28 -15.53 3.66 -1.11
N VAL A 29 -14.32 3.11 -1.07
CA VAL A 29 -14.00 1.75 -0.60
C VAL A 29 -13.34 1.83 0.77
N TYR A 30 -13.99 2.53 1.70
CA TYR A 30 -13.49 2.80 3.06
C TYR A 30 -13.77 1.67 4.07
N GLY A 31 -14.34 0.55 3.61
CA GLY A 31 -14.76 -0.55 4.48
C GLY A 31 -13.59 -1.19 5.23
N ASN A 32 -13.84 -1.68 6.44
CA ASN A 32 -12.85 -2.43 7.19
C ASN A 32 -12.67 -3.83 6.56
N PRO A 33 -11.46 -4.20 6.08
CA PRO A 33 -11.21 -5.48 5.40
C PRO A 33 -11.42 -6.73 6.28
N SER A 34 -11.49 -6.59 7.60
CA SER A 34 -11.85 -7.70 8.50
C SER A 34 -13.36 -7.93 8.63
N SER A 35 -14.18 -7.03 8.09
CA SER A 35 -15.65 -7.15 8.16
C SER A 35 -16.18 -8.18 7.17
N LEU A 36 -17.15 -8.98 7.62
CA LEU A 36 -17.81 -10.01 6.80
C LEU A 36 -18.83 -9.45 5.80
N TYR A 37 -19.23 -8.19 5.96
CA TYR A 37 -20.19 -7.53 5.07
C TYR A 37 -19.56 -7.11 3.75
N SER A 38 -20.40 -6.92 2.72
CA SER A 38 -19.96 -6.59 1.35
C SER A 38 -19.05 -5.36 1.26
N VAL A 39 -19.22 -4.38 2.15
CA VAL A 39 -18.37 -3.18 2.21
C VAL A 39 -16.93 -3.51 2.61
N GLY A 40 -16.71 -4.50 3.49
CA GLY A 40 -15.39 -4.97 3.89
C GLY A 40 -14.75 -5.88 2.83
N GLY A 41 -15.56 -6.67 2.13
CA GLY A 41 -15.11 -7.57 1.07
C GLY A 41 -14.29 -6.88 -0.02
N LYS A 42 -14.73 -5.71 -0.50
CA LYS A 42 -14.00 -4.92 -1.51
C LYS A 42 -12.64 -4.41 -1.00
N ALA A 43 -12.57 -3.95 0.24
CA ALA A 43 -11.32 -3.50 0.84
C ALA A 43 -10.34 -4.68 1.05
N LYS A 44 -10.86 -5.85 1.43
CA LYS A 44 -10.07 -7.07 1.55
C LYS A 44 -9.49 -7.51 0.22
N GLU A 45 -10.30 -7.53 -0.85
CA GLU A 45 -9.85 -7.87 -2.20
C GLU A 45 -8.71 -6.94 -2.66
N ALA A 46 -8.82 -5.64 -2.39
CA ALA A 46 -7.77 -4.68 -2.72
C ALA A 46 -6.44 -4.96 -1.97
N LEU A 47 -6.52 -5.31 -0.68
CA LEU A 47 -5.33 -5.68 0.11
C LEU A 47 -4.67 -6.95 -0.40
N GLU A 48 -5.44 -7.99 -0.72
CA GLU A 48 -4.87 -9.24 -1.24
C GLU A 48 -4.29 -9.05 -2.64
N THR A 49 -4.94 -8.27 -3.51
CA THR A 49 -4.39 -7.89 -4.82
C THR A 49 -3.06 -7.14 -4.67
N ALA A 50 -2.97 -6.20 -3.71
CA ALA A 50 -1.73 -5.48 -3.43
C ALA A 50 -0.63 -6.44 -2.95
N ARG A 51 -0.97 -7.38 -2.07
CA ARG A 51 -0.04 -8.40 -1.55
C ARG A 51 0.53 -9.28 -2.66
N GLU A 52 -0.33 -9.78 -3.54
CA GLU A 52 0.07 -10.60 -4.70
C GLU A 52 0.97 -9.83 -5.67
N ASN A 53 0.62 -8.58 -5.97
CA ASN A 53 1.41 -7.72 -6.84
C ASN A 53 2.81 -7.44 -6.26
N ILE A 54 2.90 -7.14 -4.96
CA ILE A 54 4.18 -6.92 -4.28
C ILE A 54 5.02 -8.20 -4.29
N ALA A 55 4.43 -9.34 -3.94
CA ALA A 55 5.11 -10.63 -3.96
C ALA A 55 5.71 -10.94 -5.33
N LYS A 56 4.94 -10.75 -6.40
CA LYS A 56 5.39 -10.95 -7.78
C LYS A 56 6.54 -10.01 -8.15
N ASN A 57 6.43 -8.73 -7.83
CA ASN A 57 7.47 -7.74 -8.16
C ASN A 57 8.77 -7.94 -7.37
N LEU A 58 8.69 -8.50 -6.15
CA LEU A 58 9.86 -8.84 -5.33
C LEU A 58 10.42 -10.25 -5.61
N GLY A 59 9.74 -11.07 -6.41
CA GLY A 59 10.13 -12.45 -6.66
C GLY A 59 9.93 -13.38 -5.46
N ALA A 60 9.02 -13.04 -4.55
CA ALA A 60 8.63 -13.91 -3.44
C ALA A 60 7.96 -15.20 -3.96
N LYS A 61 8.11 -16.31 -3.23
CA LYS A 61 7.54 -17.60 -3.63
C LYS A 61 6.03 -17.64 -3.45
N SER A 62 5.52 -16.85 -2.50
CA SER A 62 4.10 -16.78 -2.18
C SER A 62 3.72 -15.39 -1.68
N ALA A 63 2.47 -14.99 -1.91
CA ALA A 63 1.92 -13.77 -1.33
C ALA A 63 1.94 -13.78 0.21
N ASN A 64 1.91 -14.97 0.82
CA ASN A 64 1.95 -15.13 2.29
C ASN A 64 3.31 -14.76 2.91
N GLU A 65 4.35 -14.52 2.11
CA GLU A 65 5.64 -13.99 2.58
C GLU A 65 5.62 -12.45 2.74
N ILE A 66 4.56 -11.78 2.28
CA ILE A 66 4.42 -10.31 2.34
C ILE A 66 3.55 -9.91 3.52
N PHE A 67 4.11 -9.11 4.43
CA PHE A 67 3.43 -8.50 5.56
C PHE A 67 3.42 -6.98 5.42
N PHE A 68 2.33 -6.33 5.80
CA PHE A 68 2.21 -4.87 5.80
C PHE A 68 2.42 -4.35 7.22
N THR A 69 3.47 -3.55 7.42
CA THR A 69 3.76 -2.81 8.65
C THR A 69 3.57 -1.30 8.39
N SER A 70 3.69 -0.47 9.41
CA SER A 70 3.59 0.99 9.28
C SER A 70 4.82 1.64 8.64
N GLY A 71 5.93 0.93 8.50
CA GLY A 71 7.16 1.45 7.90
C GLY A 71 8.40 0.59 8.17
N GLY A 72 9.54 0.99 7.58
CA GLY A 72 10.79 0.22 7.65
C GLY A 72 11.27 -0.05 9.08
N SER A 73 11.20 0.96 9.96
CA SER A 73 11.62 0.79 11.36
C SER A 73 10.76 -0.21 12.13
N GLU A 74 9.46 -0.34 11.82
CA GLU A 74 8.64 -1.40 12.45
C GLU A 74 9.03 -2.76 11.88
N SER A 75 9.19 -2.87 10.56
CA SER A 75 9.61 -4.12 9.91
C SER A 75 10.92 -4.68 10.44
N ASP A 76 11.90 -3.81 10.74
CA ASP A 76 13.20 -4.23 11.27
C ASP A 76 13.11 -4.80 12.70
N ASN A 77 12.05 -4.46 13.45
CA ASN A 77 11.88 -4.84 14.86
C ASN A 77 10.78 -5.89 15.11
N TRP A 78 10.02 -6.27 14.08
CA TRP A 78 8.84 -7.14 14.18
C TRP A 78 9.20 -8.62 14.40
#